data_AF-A0A7X7YGQ1-F1
#
_entry.id   AF-A0A7X7YGQ1-F1
#
_cell.length_a   1.000
_cell.length_b   1.000
_cell.length_c   1.000
_cell.angle_alpha   90.00
_cell.angle_beta   90.00
_cell.angle_gamma   90.00
#
_symmetry.space_group_name_H-M   'P 1'
#
loop_
_entity.id
_entity.type
_entity.pdbx_description
1 polymer ?
#
loop_
_entity_poly.entity_id
_entity_poly.type
_entity_poly.pdbx_seq_one_letter_code
_entity_poly.pdbx_strand_id
1 'polypeptide(L)'
;ALGLARDPAWAPLLAGAVSEPASWAGPAAELTAHGLEEVAAQLYPHRFPAGTPAELAWSARTLAFLGNGPAALGMGERLWARLEVPAWLVPDALRPLVLPPELVGGCVAAATVRGLRASWLVGVVRQESRFDAAARSAAGAVGLVQLVPETMRRLGIDPTAAGEAHTMLAAAASELGRLDVAFGGRLGPVAAAYNAGDPIVGAWLGVLGNPGSEVLFAVAVPYQETATYVLKVVEGEALASHLR
;
A
#
# COMPACT_ATOMS: atom_id res chain seq x y z
N ALA A 1 14.50 12.76 12.25
CA ALA A 1 14.92 11.65 11.38
C ALA A 1 16.37 11.90 10.96
N LEU A 2 17.26 10.91 11.14
CA LEU A 2 18.70 11.07 10.90
C LEU A 2 19.02 11.50 9.45
N GLY A 3 18.23 11.05 8.47
CA GLY A 3 18.38 11.46 7.07
C GLY A 3 18.06 12.94 6.80
N LEU A 4 17.06 13.51 7.49
CA LEU A 4 16.64 14.91 7.27
C LEU A 4 17.72 15.91 7.68
N ALA A 5 18.43 15.63 8.78
CA ALA A 5 19.47 16.53 9.30
C ALA A 5 20.76 16.50 8.45
N ARG A 6 20.91 15.49 7.59
CA ARG A 6 22.14 15.23 6.83
C ARG A 6 22.07 15.70 5.37
N ASP A 7 20.87 15.94 4.85
CA ASP A 7 20.66 16.24 3.43
C ASP A 7 19.73 17.46 3.26
N PRO A 8 20.24 18.63 2.79
CA PRO A 8 19.40 19.80 2.57
C PRO A 8 18.36 19.62 1.45
N ALA A 9 18.48 18.58 0.60
CA ALA A 9 17.52 18.28 -0.46
C ALA A 9 16.11 17.92 0.06
N TRP A 10 15.96 17.68 1.36
CA TRP A 10 14.65 17.47 1.98
C TRP A 10 13.84 18.75 2.19
N ALA A 11 14.48 19.92 2.26
CA ALA A 11 13.78 21.17 2.60
C ALA A 11 12.66 21.53 1.60
N PRO A 12 12.85 21.44 0.27
CA PRO A 12 11.77 21.67 -0.69
C PRO A 12 10.62 20.68 -0.53
N LEU A 13 10.92 19.39 -0.29
CA LEU A 13 9.90 18.35 -0.11
C LEU A 13 9.06 18.56 1.14
N LEU A 14 9.69 18.99 2.24
CA LEU A 14 8.98 19.35 3.48
C LEU A 14 8.08 20.57 3.29
N ALA A 15 8.41 21.46 2.35
CA ALA A 15 7.56 22.57 1.93
C ALA A 15 6.50 22.17 0.87
N GLY A 16 6.43 20.89 0.49
CA GLY A 16 5.49 20.37 -0.49
C GLY A 16 5.88 20.59 -1.96
N ALA A 17 7.10 21.05 -2.23
CA ALA A 17 7.57 21.28 -3.59
C ALA A 17 8.06 19.98 -4.23
N VAL A 18 7.29 19.44 -5.17
CA VAL A 18 7.70 18.32 -6.04
C VAL A 18 7.68 18.83 -7.48
N SER A 19 8.85 18.96 -8.08
CA SER A 19 9.02 19.42 -9.45
C SER A 19 9.55 18.31 -10.34
N GLU A 20 9.20 18.39 -11.63
CA GLU A 20 9.83 17.56 -12.65
C GLU A 20 11.35 17.79 -12.68
N PRO A 21 12.16 16.72 -12.80
CA PRO A 21 13.59 16.84 -12.99
C PRO A 21 13.92 17.64 -14.26
N ALA A 22 14.82 18.62 -14.14
CA ALA A 22 15.17 19.53 -15.24
C ALA A 22 15.68 18.81 -16.50
N SER A 23 16.28 17.63 -16.35
CA SER A 23 16.67 16.77 -17.45
C SER A 23 16.80 15.32 -17.01
N TRP A 24 16.41 14.39 -17.87
CA TRP A 24 16.67 12.96 -17.75
C TRP A 24 16.69 12.34 -19.16
N ALA A 25 17.29 11.16 -19.30
CA ALA A 25 17.57 10.57 -20.61
C ALA A 25 17.33 9.06 -20.63
N GLY A 26 17.29 8.51 -21.84
CA GLY A 26 17.10 7.09 -22.12
C GLY A 26 15.68 6.76 -22.57
N PRO A 27 15.36 5.46 -22.71
CA PRO A 27 14.15 5.02 -23.41
C PRO A 27 12.84 5.57 -22.82
N ALA A 28 12.76 5.70 -21.49
CA ALA A 28 11.59 6.30 -20.85
C ALA A 28 11.43 7.79 -21.19
N ALA A 29 12.51 8.57 -21.14
CA ALA A 29 12.48 9.99 -21.47
C ALA A 29 12.15 10.22 -22.95
N GLU A 30 12.68 9.39 -23.84
CA GLU A 30 12.38 9.43 -25.28
C GLU A 30 10.89 9.15 -25.56
N LEU A 31 10.32 8.11 -24.95
CA LEU A 31 8.90 7.80 -25.06
C LEU A 31 8.02 8.92 -24.50
N THR A 32 8.34 9.44 -23.31
CA THR A 32 7.64 10.58 -22.71
C THR A 32 7.67 11.80 -23.62
N ALA A 33 8.80 12.12 -24.26
CA ALA A 33 8.91 13.24 -25.20
C ALA A 33 8.02 13.09 -26.46
N HIS A 34 7.54 11.88 -26.75
CA HIS A 34 6.64 11.57 -27.86
C HIS A 34 5.18 11.34 -27.42
N GLY A 35 4.83 11.66 -26.16
CA GLY A 35 3.47 11.47 -25.62
C GLY A 35 3.13 9.99 -25.36
N LEU A 36 4.14 9.16 -25.09
CA LEU A 36 4.00 7.73 -24.78
C LEU A 36 4.37 7.45 -23.32
N GLU A 37 3.95 8.31 -22.40
CA GLU A 37 4.30 8.25 -20.97
C GLU A 37 3.80 6.97 -20.31
N GLU A 38 2.58 6.52 -20.62
CA GLU A 38 2.04 5.27 -20.09
C GLU A 38 2.90 4.07 -20.53
N VAL A 39 3.30 4.03 -21.81
CA VAL A 39 4.19 2.99 -22.33
C VAL A 39 5.56 3.05 -21.65
N ALA A 40 6.10 4.26 -21.44
CA ALA A 40 7.34 4.48 -20.72
C ALA A 40 7.27 3.94 -19.28
N ALA A 41 6.18 4.24 -18.58
CA ALA A 41 5.94 3.79 -17.21
C ALA A 41 5.81 2.27 -17.11
N GLN A 42 5.19 1.60 -18.09
CA GLN A 42 5.03 0.15 -18.06
C GLN A 42 6.30 -0.60 -18.48
N LEU A 43 6.99 -0.17 -19.54
CA LEU A 43 8.15 -0.88 -20.09
C LEU A 43 9.48 -0.50 -19.44
N TYR A 44 9.64 0.76 -19.02
CA TYR A 44 10.89 1.31 -18.51
C TYR A 44 10.76 2.03 -17.15
N PRO A 45 10.00 1.51 -16.16
CA PRO A 45 9.81 2.20 -14.88
C PRO A 45 11.12 2.44 -14.13
N HIS A 46 12.11 1.56 -14.31
CA HIS A 46 13.44 1.66 -13.71
C HIS A 46 14.33 2.75 -14.34
N ARG A 47 13.88 3.37 -15.44
CA ARG A 47 14.58 4.48 -16.12
C ARG A 47 14.04 5.85 -15.72
N PHE A 48 13.00 5.90 -14.89
CA PHE A 48 12.56 7.16 -14.28
C PHE A 48 13.62 7.67 -13.29
N PRO A 49 13.77 9.00 -13.14
CA PRO A 49 14.78 9.61 -12.28
C PRO A 49 14.63 9.17 -10.82
N ALA A 50 15.74 8.93 -10.13
CA ALA A 50 15.70 8.36 -8.78
C ALA A 50 16.99 8.56 -7.95
N GLY A 51 17.87 9.45 -8.37
CA GLY A 51 19.12 9.79 -7.70
C GLY A 51 18.89 10.59 -6.43
N THR A 52 17.99 11.58 -6.49
CA THR A 52 17.70 12.49 -5.38
C THR A 52 16.35 12.21 -4.71
N PRO A 53 16.12 12.69 -3.46
CA PRO A 53 14.80 12.64 -2.85
C PRO A 53 13.71 13.29 -3.72
N ALA A 54 14.02 14.41 -4.38
CA ALA A 54 13.08 15.12 -5.25
C ALA A 54 12.71 14.30 -6.49
N GLU A 55 13.71 13.67 -7.13
CA GLU A 55 13.48 12.76 -8.26
C GLU A 55 12.64 11.55 -7.85
N LEU A 56 12.87 10.96 -6.68
CA LEU A 56 12.07 9.85 -6.18
C LEU A 56 10.63 10.24 -5.90
N ALA A 57 10.41 11.40 -5.26
CA ALA A 57 9.07 11.90 -4.99
C ALA A 57 8.31 12.20 -6.29
N TRP A 58 8.97 12.82 -7.28
CA TRP A 58 8.38 13.07 -8.59
C TRP A 58 8.05 11.74 -9.30
N SER A 59 9.03 10.85 -9.43
CA SER A 59 8.85 9.56 -10.11
C SER A 59 7.78 8.69 -9.45
N ALA A 60 7.68 8.69 -8.12
CA ALA A 60 6.63 7.97 -7.41
C ALA A 60 5.24 8.46 -7.82
N ARG A 61 5.02 9.78 -7.84
CA ARG A 61 3.74 10.38 -8.23
C ARG A 61 3.45 10.17 -9.72
N THR A 62 4.43 10.38 -10.58
CA THR A 62 4.28 10.21 -12.03
C THR A 62 3.95 8.77 -12.38
N LEU A 63 4.67 7.79 -11.83
CA LEU A 63 4.39 6.37 -12.05
C LEU A 63 3.02 5.96 -11.49
N ALA A 64 2.60 6.52 -10.35
CA ALA A 64 1.27 6.26 -9.79
C ALA A 64 0.17 6.79 -10.71
N PHE A 65 0.32 8.03 -11.19
CA PHE A 65 -0.60 8.66 -12.14
C PHE A 65 -0.71 7.86 -13.45
N LEU A 66 0.41 7.34 -13.95
CA LEU A 66 0.49 6.51 -15.16
C LEU A 66 0.08 5.04 -14.94
N GLY A 67 -0.48 4.71 -13.77
CA GLY A 67 -1.04 3.39 -13.49
C GLY A 67 -0.01 2.29 -13.22
N ASN A 68 1.26 2.61 -12.93
CA ASN A 68 2.25 1.63 -12.49
C ASN A 68 2.44 1.68 -10.96
N GLY A 69 1.49 1.08 -10.24
CA GLY A 69 1.47 1.01 -8.77
C GLY A 69 2.74 0.41 -8.15
N PRO A 70 3.23 -0.77 -8.59
CA PRO A 70 4.44 -1.37 -8.03
C PRO A 70 5.69 -0.51 -8.17
N ALA A 71 5.89 0.11 -9.34
CA ALA A 71 7.02 1.00 -9.56
C ALA A 71 6.90 2.27 -8.72
N ALA A 72 5.71 2.86 -8.65
CA ALA A 72 5.43 4.03 -7.83
C ALA A 72 5.73 3.78 -6.35
N LEU A 73 5.20 2.69 -5.80
CA LEU A 73 5.48 2.28 -4.41
C LEU A 73 6.97 2.02 -4.21
N GLY A 74 7.65 1.39 -5.17
CA GLY A 74 9.09 1.18 -5.12
C GLY A 74 9.90 2.47 -5.02
N MET A 75 9.50 3.53 -5.74
CA MET A 75 10.12 4.86 -5.61
C MET A 75 9.84 5.48 -4.24
N GLY A 76 8.61 5.38 -3.75
CA GLY A 76 8.22 5.85 -2.41
C GLY A 76 8.97 5.14 -1.28
N GLU A 77 9.16 3.82 -1.37
CA GLU A 77 9.92 3.03 -0.40
C GLU A 77 11.42 3.41 -0.41
N ARG A 78 11.99 3.69 -1.59
CA ARG A 78 13.37 4.19 -1.71
C ARG A 78 13.53 5.62 -1.19
N LEU A 79 12.50 6.45 -1.28
CA LEU A 79 12.45 7.75 -0.61
C LEU A 79 12.42 7.57 0.90
N TRP A 80 11.52 6.72 1.41
CA TRP A 80 11.40 6.43 2.83
C TRP A 80 12.69 5.85 3.42
N ALA A 81 13.35 4.92 2.74
CA ALA A 81 14.60 4.32 3.19
C ALA A 81 15.69 5.35 3.48
N ARG A 82 15.74 6.47 2.74
CA ARG A 82 16.71 7.56 2.98
C ARG A 82 16.47 8.33 4.27
N LEU A 83 15.27 8.26 4.86
CA LEU A 83 14.98 8.90 6.14
C LEU A 83 15.61 8.14 7.31
N GLU A 84 15.89 6.84 7.14
CA GLU A 84 16.42 5.94 8.17
C GLU A 84 15.56 5.92 9.44
N VAL A 85 14.23 5.93 9.27
CA VAL A 85 13.27 5.90 10.37
C VAL A 85 12.15 4.89 10.11
N PRO A 86 11.56 4.28 11.14
CA PRO A 86 10.36 3.47 10.98
C PRO A 86 9.16 4.29 10.49
N ALA A 87 8.15 3.60 9.94
CA ALA A 87 6.99 4.22 9.30
C ALA A 87 6.26 5.24 10.19
N TRP A 88 6.12 4.96 11.49
CA TRP A 88 5.45 5.86 12.44
C TRP A 88 6.24 7.13 12.79
N LEU A 89 7.51 7.22 12.38
CA LEU A 89 8.36 8.41 12.53
C LEU A 89 8.57 9.17 11.21
N VAL A 90 7.92 8.76 10.12
CA VAL A 90 7.90 9.52 8.87
C VAL A 90 7.12 10.82 9.11
N PRO A 91 7.69 12.00 8.81
CA PRO A 91 6.97 13.27 8.94
C PRO A 91 5.71 13.29 8.09
N ASP A 92 4.63 13.88 8.61
CA ASP A 92 3.33 13.90 7.91
C ASP A 92 3.42 14.53 6.52
N ALA A 93 4.22 15.59 6.35
CA ALA A 93 4.46 16.23 5.06
C ALA A 93 5.09 15.30 4.00
N LEU A 94 5.80 14.24 4.42
CA LEU A 94 6.46 13.30 3.52
C LEU A 94 5.64 12.04 3.26
N ARG A 95 4.61 11.74 4.07
CA ARG A 95 3.80 10.52 3.88
C ARG A 95 3.12 10.46 2.51
N PRO A 96 2.52 11.55 1.97
CA PRO A 96 1.96 11.54 0.62
C PRO A 96 3.02 11.42 -0.48
N LEU A 97 4.30 11.61 -0.17
CA LEU A 97 5.40 11.40 -1.13
C LEU A 97 5.88 9.94 -1.13
N VAL A 98 5.78 9.26 0.03
CA VAL A 98 6.06 7.83 0.17
C VAL A 98 4.90 6.99 -0.38
N LEU A 99 3.66 7.40 -0.11
CA LEU A 99 2.43 6.82 -0.65
C LEU A 99 1.66 7.90 -1.41
N PRO A 100 1.93 8.08 -2.72
CA PRO A 100 1.24 9.06 -3.56
C PRO A 100 -0.30 8.99 -3.44
N PRO A 101 -1.00 10.14 -3.34
CA PRO A 101 -2.46 10.18 -3.36
C PRO A 101 -3.08 9.44 -4.56
N GLU A 102 -2.41 9.51 -5.72
CA GLU A 102 -2.81 8.84 -6.96
C GLU A 102 -2.88 7.32 -6.81
N LEU A 103 -2.07 6.75 -5.91
CA LEU A 103 -2.01 5.31 -5.65
C LEU A 103 -3.03 4.87 -4.58
N VAL A 104 -3.35 5.72 -3.60
CA VAL A 104 -4.29 5.38 -2.51
C VAL A 104 -5.72 5.86 -2.73
N GLY A 105 -5.98 6.72 -3.72
CA GLY A 105 -7.29 7.36 -3.92
C GLY A 105 -8.46 6.40 -4.05
N GLY A 106 -8.27 5.27 -4.77
CA GLY A 106 -9.29 4.23 -4.87
C GLY A 106 -9.62 3.57 -3.52
N CYS A 107 -8.61 3.39 -2.66
CA CYS A 107 -8.80 2.86 -1.30
C CYS A 107 -9.59 3.86 -0.45
N VAL A 108 -9.26 5.15 -0.53
CA VAL A 108 -9.97 6.21 0.20
C VAL A 108 -11.45 6.24 -0.19
N ALA A 109 -11.75 6.20 -1.49
CA ALA A 109 -13.12 6.19 -2.00
C ALA A 109 -13.89 4.96 -1.50
N ALA A 110 -13.33 3.75 -1.62
CA ALA A 110 -13.97 2.51 -1.19
C ALA A 110 -14.19 2.46 0.33
N ALA A 111 -13.20 2.89 1.12
CA ALA A 111 -13.28 2.90 2.58
C ALA A 111 -14.31 3.91 3.09
N THR A 112 -14.38 5.10 2.49
CA THR A 112 -15.35 6.16 2.85
C THR A 112 -16.79 5.67 2.75
N VAL A 113 -17.13 4.97 1.65
CA VAL A 113 -18.47 4.40 1.44
C VAL A 113 -18.87 3.39 2.54
N ARG A 114 -17.88 2.73 3.15
CA ARG A 114 -18.08 1.69 4.17
C ARG A 114 -17.86 2.16 5.60
N GLY A 115 -17.50 3.43 5.82
CA GLY A 115 -17.13 3.93 7.15
C GLY A 115 -15.88 3.27 7.74
N LEU A 116 -15.02 2.69 6.88
CA LEU A 116 -13.76 2.06 7.28
C LEU A 116 -12.65 3.13 7.30
N ARG A 117 -11.66 3.01 8.20
CA ARG A 117 -10.45 3.84 8.12
C ARG A 117 -9.70 3.52 6.83
N ALA A 118 -9.52 4.51 5.94
CA ALA A 118 -8.84 4.32 4.67
C ALA A 118 -7.41 3.77 4.83
N SER A 119 -6.71 4.16 5.90
CA SER A 119 -5.36 3.69 6.21
C SER A 119 -5.27 2.15 6.36
N TRP A 120 -6.34 1.50 6.82
CA TRP A 120 -6.38 0.03 6.96
C TRP A 120 -6.44 -0.66 5.60
N LEU A 121 -7.34 -0.19 4.73
CA LEU A 121 -7.45 -0.73 3.38
C LEU A 121 -6.16 -0.48 2.58
N VAL A 122 -5.54 0.69 2.73
CA VAL A 122 -4.25 1.00 2.13
C VAL A 122 -3.16 0.03 2.61
N GLY A 123 -3.11 -0.27 3.92
CA GLY A 123 -2.16 -1.23 4.47
C GLY A 123 -2.31 -2.63 3.87
N VAL A 124 -3.56 -3.10 3.71
CA VAL A 124 -3.88 -4.38 3.09
C VAL A 124 -3.51 -4.39 1.60
N VAL A 125 -3.99 -3.42 0.81
CA VAL A 125 -3.70 -3.35 -0.64
C VAL A 125 -2.21 -3.25 -0.93
N ARG A 126 -1.47 -2.48 -0.12
CA ARG A 126 0.00 -2.39 -0.20
C ARG A 126 0.64 -3.77 -0.07
N GLN A 127 0.19 -4.56 0.89
CA GLN A 127 0.76 -5.88 1.18
C GLN A 127 0.31 -6.94 0.16
N GLU A 128 -0.94 -6.88 -0.31
CA GLU A 128 -1.49 -7.88 -1.24
C GLU A 128 -0.92 -7.77 -2.65
N SER A 129 -0.88 -6.56 -3.21
CA SER A 129 -0.58 -6.37 -4.62
C SER A 129 0.46 -5.29 -4.90
N ARG A 130 0.88 -4.54 -3.88
CA ARG A 130 1.68 -3.32 -4.08
C ARG A 130 0.99 -2.36 -5.06
N PHE A 131 -0.34 -2.31 -5.02
CA PHE A 131 -1.20 -1.51 -5.90
C PHE A 131 -1.16 -1.92 -7.38
N ASP A 132 -0.83 -3.18 -7.65
CA ASP A 132 -0.92 -3.77 -8.98
C ASP A 132 -2.34 -4.29 -9.27
N ALA A 133 -3.08 -3.58 -10.12
CA ALA A 133 -4.40 -4.04 -10.56
C ALA A 133 -4.34 -5.29 -11.45
N ALA A 134 -3.18 -5.61 -12.02
CA ALA A 134 -2.94 -6.78 -12.87
C ALA A 134 -2.28 -7.95 -12.11
N ALA A 135 -2.03 -7.84 -10.80
CA ALA A 135 -1.36 -8.87 -10.02
C ALA A 135 -2.07 -10.23 -10.12
N ARG A 136 -1.28 -11.31 -10.25
CA ARG A 136 -1.75 -12.70 -10.25
C ARG A 136 -0.82 -13.55 -9.39
N SER A 137 -1.37 -14.28 -8.42
CA SER A 137 -0.60 -15.25 -7.63
C SER A 137 -0.61 -16.65 -8.23
N ALA A 138 0.32 -17.50 -7.80
CA ALA A 138 0.37 -18.91 -8.18
C ALA A 138 -0.90 -19.69 -7.77
N ALA A 139 -1.58 -19.26 -6.69
CA ALA A 139 -2.84 -19.83 -6.22
C ALA A 139 -4.07 -19.30 -6.98
N GLY A 140 -3.88 -18.41 -7.97
CA GLY A 140 -4.96 -17.83 -8.76
C GLY A 140 -5.67 -16.65 -8.11
N ALA A 141 -5.09 -16.05 -7.06
CA ALA A 141 -5.56 -14.77 -6.55
C ALA A 141 -5.20 -13.65 -7.53
N VAL A 142 -6.05 -12.63 -7.62
CA VAL A 142 -6.02 -11.63 -8.70
C VAL A 142 -6.30 -10.21 -8.20
N GLY A 143 -5.65 -9.25 -8.83
CA GLY A 143 -5.89 -7.82 -8.65
C GLY A 143 -5.42 -7.26 -7.31
N LEU A 144 -5.92 -6.06 -6.98
CA LEU A 144 -5.39 -5.19 -5.93
C LEU A 144 -5.39 -5.81 -4.51
N VAL A 145 -6.30 -6.73 -4.24
CA VAL A 145 -6.62 -7.22 -2.89
C VAL A 145 -6.48 -8.73 -2.77
N GLN A 146 -5.97 -9.39 -3.83
CA GLN A 146 -5.66 -10.81 -3.92
C GLN A 146 -6.75 -11.72 -3.31
N LEU A 147 -8.02 -11.46 -3.63
CA LEU A 147 -9.08 -12.39 -3.24
C LEU A 147 -8.92 -13.70 -4.03
N VAL A 148 -8.88 -14.82 -3.31
CA VAL A 148 -8.97 -16.15 -3.93
C VAL A 148 -10.38 -16.39 -4.47
N PRO A 149 -10.55 -17.21 -5.54
CA PRO A 149 -11.85 -17.42 -6.17
C PRO A 149 -12.97 -17.91 -5.24
N GLU A 150 -12.62 -18.68 -4.21
CA GLU A 150 -13.58 -19.11 -3.18
C GLU A 150 -14.15 -17.93 -2.39
N THR A 151 -13.29 -17.01 -1.97
CA THR A 151 -13.70 -15.79 -1.28
C THR A 151 -14.53 -14.90 -2.19
N MET A 152 -14.16 -14.76 -3.47
CA MET A 152 -14.98 -14.02 -4.44
C MET A 152 -16.41 -14.57 -4.54
N ARG A 153 -16.56 -15.90 -4.64
CA ARG A 153 -17.89 -16.55 -4.67
C ARG A 153 -18.68 -16.29 -3.39
N ARG A 154 -18.04 -16.38 -2.22
CA ARG A 154 -18.68 -16.08 -0.92
C ARG A 154 -19.17 -14.63 -0.84
N LEU A 155 -18.43 -13.71 -1.45
CA LEU A 155 -18.79 -12.29 -1.51
C LEU A 155 -19.73 -11.94 -2.68
N GLY A 156 -20.14 -12.91 -3.50
CA GLY A 156 -21.01 -12.68 -4.66
C GLY A 156 -20.34 -11.92 -5.80
N ILE A 157 -19.01 -11.94 -5.87
CA ILE A 157 -18.21 -11.27 -6.91
C ILE A 157 -18.02 -12.23 -8.07
N ASP A 158 -18.42 -11.81 -9.26
CA ASP A 158 -18.12 -12.54 -10.50
C ASP A 158 -16.60 -12.53 -10.72
N PRO A 159 -15.94 -13.69 -10.92
CA PRO A 159 -14.51 -13.75 -11.24
C PRO A 159 -14.09 -12.91 -12.45
N THR A 160 -15.00 -12.58 -13.36
CA THR A 160 -14.74 -11.67 -14.49
C THR A 160 -14.51 -10.22 -14.05
N ALA A 161 -15.08 -9.81 -12.91
CA ALA A 161 -14.88 -8.49 -12.30
C ALA A 161 -13.55 -8.37 -11.52
N ALA A 162 -12.73 -9.42 -11.49
CA ALA A 162 -11.43 -9.44 -10.82
C ALA A 162 -10.45 -8.34 -11.27
N GLY A 163 -10.57 -7.88 -12.52
CA GLY A 163 -9.76 -6.78 -13.07
C GLY A 163 -10.32 -5.39 -12.75
N GLU A 164 -11.53 -5.29 -12.21
CA GLU A 164 -12.18 -4.02 -11.89
C GLU A 164 -11.71 -3.52 -10.53
N ALA A 165 -10.72 -2.63 -10.53
CA ALA A 165 -10.15 -2.06 -9.32
C ALA A 165 -11.21 -1.55 -8.32
N HIS A 166 -12.24 -0.85 -8.81
CA HIS A 166 -13.31 -0.32 -7.95
C HIS A 166 -14.10 -1.43 -7.23
N THR A 167 -14.54 -2.45 -7.97
CA THR A 167 -15.29 -3.59 -7.45
C THR A 167 -14.47 -4.35 -6.40
N MET A 168 -13.20 -4.60 -6.72
CA MET A 168 -12.28 -5.33 -5.85
C MET A 168 -11.95 -4.57 -4.56
N LEU A 169 -11.73 -3.25 -4.64
CA LEU A 169 -11.50 -2.40 -3.46
C LEU A 169 -12.76 -2.28 -2.59
N ALA A 170 -13.94 -2.15 -3.18
CA ALA A 170 -15.20 -2.12 -2.45
C ALA A 170 -15.48 -3.44 -1.70
N ALA A 171 -15.12 -4.57 -2.31
CA ALA A 171 -15.20 -5.88 -1.68
C ALA A 171 -14.26 -6.01 -0.48
N ALA A 172 -12.98 -5.64 -0.65
CA ALA A 172 -12.02 -5.67 0.45
C ALA A 172 -12.40 -4.70 1.59
N ALA A 173 -12.90 -3.51 1.26
CA ALA A 173 -13.43 -2.57 2.25
C ALA A 173 -14.59 -3.17 3.05
N SER A 174 -15.50 -3.89 2.38
CA SER A 174 -16.62 -4.56 3.03
C SER A 174 -16.16 -5.69 3.96
N GLU A 175 -15.20 -6.51 3.51
CA GLU A 175 -14.67 -7.60 4.32
C GLU A 175 -13.89 -7.08 5.53
N LEU A 176 -13.05 -6.06 5.35
CA LEU A 176 -12.35 -5.41 6.46
C LEU A 176 -13.32 -4.78 7.46
N GLY A 177 -14.42 -4.17 7.01
CA GLY A 177 -15.45 -3.65 7.91
C GLY A 177 -16.13 -4.75 8.74
N ARG A 178 -16.40 -5.91 8.13
CA ARG A 178 -16.93 -7.09 8.84
C ARG A 178 -15.95 -7.60 9.90
N LEU A 179 -14.67 -7.69 9.53
CA LEU A 179 -13.59 -8.11 10.43
C LEU A 179 -13.36 -7.12 11.56
N ASP A 180 -13.43 -5.82 11.28
CA ASP A 180 -13.29 -4.75 12.27
C ASP A 180 -14.31 -4.89 13.40
N VAL A 181 -15.57 -5.18 13.03
CA VAL A 181 -16.65 -5.50 13.98
C VAL A 181 -16.35 -6.80 14.74
N ALA A 182 -15.93 -7.86 14.03
CA ALA A 182 -15.69 -9.18 14.64
C ALA A 182 -14.54 -9.18 15.66
N PHE A 183 -13.50 -8.37 15.42
CA PHE A 183 -12.29 -8.35 16.23
C PHE A 183 -12.13 -7.10 17.10
N GLY A 184 -13.15 -6.25 17.13
CA GLY A 184 -13.31 -5.15 18.08
C GLY A 184 -12.36 -3.99 17.85
N GLY A 185 -12.17 -3.55 16.60
CA GLY A 185 -11.39 -2.33 16.32
C GLY A 185 -9.88 -2.52 16.26
N ARG A 186 -9.37 -3.76 16.27
CA ARG A 186 -7.92 -4.06 16.36
C ARG A 186 -7.35 -4.49 15.02
N LEU A 187 -6.38 -3.75 14.50
CA LEU A 187 -5.85 -3.95 13.14
C LEU A 187 -5.14 -5.29 12.98
N GLY A 188 -4.37 -5.73 13.98
CA GLY A 188 -3.58 -6.95 13.88
C GLY A 188 -4.44 -8.19 13.74
N PRO A 189 -5.43 -8.41 14.63
CA PRO A 189 -6.42 -9.47 14.45
C PRO A 189 -7.19 -9.38 13.12
N VAL A 190 -7.57 -8.17 12.69
CA VAL A 190 -8.25 -7.95 11.40
C VAL A 190 -7.36 -8.36 10.23
N ALA A 191 -6.11 -7.92 10.20
CA ALA A 191 -5.14 -8.27 9.16
C ALA A 191 -4.84 -9.77 9.16
N ALA A 192 -4.68 -10.38 10.35
CA ALA A 192 -4.48 -11.82 10.46
C ALA A 192 -5.69 -12.60 9.95
N ALA A 193 -6.91 -12.13 10.23
CA ALA A 193 -8.13 -12.83 9.80
C ALA A 193 -8.35 -12.67 8.30
N TYR A 194 -7.97 -11.53 7.72
CA TYR A 194 -7.96 -11.36 6.27
C TYR A 194 -7.03 -12.37 5.57
N ASN A 195 -5.85 -12.63 6.16
CA ASN A 195 -4.86 -13.55 5.60
C ASN A 195 -5.12 -15.04 5.91
N ALA A 196 -5.45 -15.38 7.16
CA ALA A 196 -5.55 -16.76 7.67
C ALA A 196 -6.99 -17.22 7.93
N GLY A 197 -7.98 -16.34 7.84
CA GLY A 197 -9.38 -16.62 8.11
C GLY A 197 -9.80 -16.44 9.57
N ASP A 198 -11.01 -15.94 9.77
CA ASP A 198 -11.59 -15.61 11.08
C ASP A 198 -11.61 -16.77 12.09
N PRO A 199 -11.98 -18.02 11.71
CA PRO A 199 -12.07 -19.11 12.68
C PRO A 199 -10.71 -19.42 13.33
N ILE A 200 -9.63 -19.34 12.54
CA ILE A 200 -8.26 -19.59 12.98
C ILE A 200 -7.83 -18.50 13.95
N VAL A 201 -8.05 -17.23 13.59
CA VAL A 201 -7.68 -16.09 14.44
C VAL A 201 -8.51 -16.02 15.73
N GLY A 202 -9.80 -16.36 15.65
CA GLY A 202 -10.67 -16.48 16.82
C GLY A 202 -10.15 -17.53 17.81
N ALA A 203 -9.69 -18.68 17.31
CA ALA A 203 -9.09 -19.72 18.14
C ALA A 203 -7.78 -19.24 18.81
N TRP A 204 -6.92 -18.52 18.07
CA TRP A 204 -5.70 -17.95 18.65
C TRP A 204 -6.01 -16.96 19.78
N LEU A 205 -6.95 -16.03 19.56
CA LEU A 205 -7.35 -15.05 20.57
C LEU A 205 -8.02 -15.71 21.80
N GLY A 206 -8.73 -16.83 21.61
CA GLY A 206 -9.28 -17.59 22.73
C GLY A 206 -8.23 -18.14 23.68
N VAL A 207 -7.03 -18.45 23.17
CA VAL A 207 -5.89 -18.94 23.96
C VAL A 207 -5.02 -17.78 24.47
N LEU A 208 -4.74 -16.80 23.61
CA LEU A 208 -3.81 -15.69 23.89
C LEU A 208 -4.43 -14.57 24.74
N GLY A 209 -5.76 -14.44 24.72
CA GLY A 209 -6.45 -13.29 25.30
C GLY A 209 -6.19 -12.01 24.51
N ASN A 210 -6.05 -10.88 25.22
CA ASN A 210 -5.71 -9.60 24.60
C ASN A 210 -4.22 -9.28 24.80
N PRO A 211 -3.38 -9.37 23.75
CA PRO A 211 -1.94 -9.10 23.86
C PRO A 211 -1.59 -7.61 24.01
N GLY A 212 -2.57 -6.69 23.98
CA GLY A 212 -2.38 -5.27 24.29
C GLY A 212 -1.69 -4.42 23.23
N SER A 213 -1.05 -5.04 22.23
CA SER A 213 -0.53 -4.35 21.05
C SER A 213 -0.48 -5.27 19.82
N GLU A 214 -0.48 -4.66 18.63
CA GLU A 214 -0.40 -5.40 17.36
C GLU A 214 0.92 -6.15 17.19
N VAL A 215 2.02 -5.63 17.75
CA VAL A 215 3.34 -6.28 17.71
C VAL A 215 3.35 -7.53 18.59
N LEU A 216 2.84 -7.43 19.82
CA LEU A 216 2.76 -8.59 20.71
C LEU A 216 1.78 -9.64 20.16
N PHE A 217 0.69 -9.21 19.52
CA PHE A 217 -0.18 -10.13 18.80
C PHE A 217 0.59 -10.86 17.69
N ALA A 218 1.29 -10.14 16.81
CA ALA A 218 2.04 -10.74 15.71
C ALA A 218 3.11 -11.73 16.19
N VAL A 219 3.83 -11.43 17.28
CA VAL A 219 4.82 -12.34 17.89
C VAL A 219 4.18 -13.64 18.38
N ALA A 220 2.93 -13.58 18.83
CA ALA A 220 2.20 -14.73 19.35
C ALA A 220 1.46 -15.54 18.27
N VAL A 221 1.37 -15.03 17.04
CA VAL A 221 0.73 -15.74 15.92
C VAL A 221 1.59 -16.94 15.49
N PRO A 222 1.06 -18.18 15.51
CA PRO A 222 1.84 -19.37 15.16
C PRO A 222 2.28 -19.41 13.70
N TYR A 223 1.47 -18.85 12.80
CA TYR A 223 1.75 -18.86 11.36
C TYR A 223 2.71 -17.72 11.01
N GLN A 224 3.96 -18.07 10.68
CA GLN A 224 5.03 -17.10 10.40
C GLN A 224 4.69 -16.14 9.25
N GLU A 225 4.01 -16.64 8.22
CA GLU A 225 3.51 -15.84 7.11
C GLU A 225 2.50 -14.80 7.60
N THR A 226 1.51 -15.22 8.39
CA THR A 226 0.49 -14.34 8.96
C THR A 226 1.08 -13.33 9.94
N ALA A 227 2.04 -13.73 10.78
CA ALA A 227 2.75 -12.81 11.67
C ALA A 227 3.47 -11.70 10.88
N THR A 228 4.16 -12.08 9.80
CA THR A 228 4.82 -11.14 8.89
C THR A 228 3.82 -10.24 8.18
N TYR A 229 2.72 -10.81 7.70
CA TYR A 229 1.62 -10.09 7.04
C TYR A 229 1.05 -9.00 7.96
N VAL A 230 0.76 -9.32 9.22
CA VAL A 230 0.26 -8.36 10.21
C VAL A 230 1.23 -7.19 10.37
N LEU A 231 2.52 -7.45 10.55
CA LEU A 231 3.52 -6.39 10.71
C LEU A 231 3.60 -5.50 9.47
N LYS A 232 3.47 -6.07 8.28
CA LYS A 232 3.51 -5.32 7.01
C LYS A 232 2.26 -4.47 6.78
N VAL A 233 1.08 -4.97 7.15
CA VAL A 233 -0.16 -4.20 7.12
C VAL A 233 -0.11 -3.04 8.12
N VAL A 234 0.38 -3.28 9.34
CA VAL A 234 0.57 -2.22 10.36
C VAL A 234 1.58 -1.16 9.89
N GLU A 235 2.68 -1.56 9.25
CA GLU A 235 3.64 -0.65 8.62
C GLU A 235 2.98 0.21 7.53
N GLY A 236 2.16 -0.41 6.68
CA GLY A 236 1.40 0.29 5.63
C GLY A 236 0.35 1.25 6.19
N GLU A 237 -0.41 0.85 7.21
CA GLU A 237 -1.34 1.73 7.93
C GLU A 237 -0.61 2.92 8.53
N ALA A 238 0.54 2.66 9.17
CA ALA A 238 1.35 3.71 9.75
C ALA A 238 1.72 4.72 8.66
N LEU A 239 2.28 4.32 7.51
CA LEU A 239 2.58 5.24 6.40
C LEU A 239 1.33 6.03 5.93
N ALA A 240 0.18 5.39 5.91
CA ALA A 240 -1.10 5.95 5.49
C ALA A 240 -1.87 6.71 6.60
N SER A 241 -1.28 6.93 7.78
CA SER A 241 -2.01 7.47 8.94
C SER A 241 -2.50 8.92 8.77
N HIS A 242 -2.06 9.63 7.72
CA HIS A 242 -2.55 10.94 7.35
C HIS A 242 -3.95 10.90 6.70
N LEU A 243 -4.47 9.70 6.40
CA LEU A 243 -5.78 9.45 5.82
C LEU A 243 -6.86 9.10 6.87
N ARG A 244 -6.59 9.38 8.15
CA ARG A 244 -7.50 9.07 9.26
C ARG A 244 -8.68 10.03 9.34
#